data_AF-A0A944Z4V3-F1
#
_entry.id   AF-A0A944Z4V3-F1
#
_cell.length_a   1.000
_cell.length_b   1.000
_cell.length_c   1.000
_cell.angle_alpha   90.00
_cell.angle_beta   90.00
_cell.angle_gamma   90.00
#
_symmetry.space_group_name_H-M   'P 1'
#
loop_
_entity.id
_entity.type
_entity.pdbx_description
1 polymer ?
#
loop_
_entity_poly.entity_id
_entity_poly.type
_entity_poly.pdbx_seq_one_letter_code
_entity_poly.pdbx_strand_id
1 'polypeptide(L)'
;MISSEGIFPSVQGNNLNKKSKTVPDDFVDKDLIVIVAFQQWHQAIVDETIDSLEESGIGDTHNIIEVPTIQKSSKLSEIYLDGIMRAGIRDDRIRNRTITAYINKEEFKNALNIPDEQTIYWYLIKKGTNEIQKKGYGVISKEEITDIKSLSS
;
A
#
# COMPACT_ATOMS: atom_id res chain seq x y z
N MET A 1 -0.10 14.70 -22.04
CA MET A 1 0.77 14.71 -20.84
C MET A 1 -0.05 14.12 -19.72
N ILE A 2 0.37 12.98 -19.16
CA ILE A 2 -0.23 12.47 -17.93
C ILE A 2 0.28 13.40 -16.83
N SER A 3 -0.62 14.13 -16.18
CA SER A 3 -0.26 15.03 -15.09
C SER A 3 0.01 14.19 -13.83
N SER A 4 1.22 14.29 -13.27
CA SER A 4 1.56 13.67 -11.98
C SER A 4 0.61 14.16 -10.88
N GLU A 5 0.12 13.25 -10.03
CA GLU A 5 -0.77 13.57 -8.90
C GLU A 5 -0.01 13.81 -7.58
N GLY A 6 1.32 13.84 -7.63
CA GLY A 6 2.22 14.08 -6.50
C GLY A 6 3.37 13.08 -6.43
N ILE A 7 4.11 13.14 -5.33
CA ILE A 7 5.20 12.21 -5.00
C ILE A 7 4.80 11.40 -3.77
N PHE A 8 4.92 10.08 -3.86
CA PHE A 8 4.74 9.19 -2.72
C PHE A 8 5.99 9.27 -1.83
N PRO A 9 5.86 9.54 -0.52
CA PRO A 9 7.03 9.65 0.35
C PRO A 9 7.68 8.27 0.56
N SER A 10 9.01 8.23 0.60
CA SER A 10 9.74 7.02 0.95
C SER A 10 9.43 6.59 2.39
N VAL A 11 8.81 5.43 2.54
CA VAL A 11 8.40 4.85 3.83
C VAL A 11 9.15 3.56 4.08
N GLN A 12 9.87 3.51 5.20
CA GLN A 12 10.48 2.28 5.65
C GLN A 12 9.50 1.46 6.49
N GLY A 13 9.42 0.17 6.19
CA GLY A 13 8.62 -0.80 6.92
C GLY A 13 9.27 -2.17 6.95
N ASN A 14 8.56 -3.14 7.51
CA ASN A 14 8.95 -4.55 7.45
C ASN A 14 7.80 -5.36 6.89
N ASN A 15 8.12 -6.33 6.04
CA ASN A 15 7.12 -7.33 5.71
C ASN A 15 6.89 -8.30 6.87
N LEU A 16 5.85 -9.12 6.79
CA LEU A 16 5.51 -10.06 7.86
C LEU A 16 6.55 -11.21 8.01
N ASN A 17 7.51 -11.30 7.09
CA ASN A 17 8.69 -12.17 7.18
C ASN A 17 9.91 -11.46 7.82
N LYS A 18 9.70 -10.30 8.45
CA LYS A 18 10.72 -9.46 9.11
C LYS A 18 11.81 -8.94 8.18
N LYS A 19 11.56 -8.91 6.86
CA LYS A 19 12.47 -8.29 5.90
C LYS A 19 12.13 -6.80 5.83
N SER A 20 13.12 -5.95 6.06
CA SER A 20 12.98 -4.52 5.87
C SER A 20 12.77 -4.21 4.40
N LYS A 21 11.85 -3.28 4.13
CA LYS A 21 11.49 -2.78 2.82
C LYS A 21 11.30 -1.27 2.86
N THR A 22 11.70 -0.58 1.81
CA THR A 22 11.42 0.83 1.59
C THR A 22 10.40 0.96 0.45
N VAL A 23 9.25 1.58 0.72
CA VAL A 23 8.16 1.79 -0.23
C VAL A 23 8.20 3.24 -0.73
N PRO A 24 8.21 3.50 -2.06
CA PRO A 24 8.19 2.53 -3.15
C PRO A 24 9.59 2.06 -3.59
N ASP A 25 10.65 2.58 -2.98
CA ASP A 25 12.03 2.51 -3.51
C ASP A 25 12.58 1.08 -3.75
N ASP A 26 12.09 0.07 -3.03
CA ASP A 26 12.50 -1.34 -3.21
C ASP A 26 11.64 -2.12 -4.23
N PHE A 27 10.61 -1.50 -4.83
CA PHE A 27 9.63 -2.12 -5.72
C PHE A 27 9.75 -1.55 -7.14
N VAL A 28 10.88 -1.84 -7.79
CA VAL A 28 11.30 -1.14 -9.03
C VAL A 28 11.09 -1.94 -10.32
N ASP A 29 10.61 -3.18 -10.25
CA ASP A 29 10.51 -4.09 -11.39
C ASP A 29 9.24 -3.88 -12.23
N LYS A 30 8.18 -3.36 -11.62
CA LYS A 30 6.86 -3.07 -12.22
C LYS A 30 6.31 -1.75 -11.67
N ASP A 31 5.25 -1.23 -12.31
CA ASP A 31 4.43 -0.21 -11.67
C ASP A 31 3.86 -0.77 -10.35
N LEU A 32 3.73 0.08 -9.34
CA LEU A 32 3.41 -0.33 -7.98
C LEU A 32 2.05 0.23 -7.57
N ILE A 33 1.16 -0.65 -7.10
CA ILE A 33 -0.05 -0.28 -6.40
C ILE A 33 0.20 -0.41 -4.90
N VAL A 34 0.11 0.70 -4.19
CA VAL A 34 0.25 0.77 -2.73
C VAL A 34 -1.12 1.02 -2.11
N ILE A 35 -1.58 0.08 -1.28
CA ILE A 35 -2.83 0.20 -0.52
C ILE A 35 -2.51 0.57 0.92
N VAL A 36 -2.80 1.80 1.32
CA VAL A 36 -2.55 2.33 2.66
C VAL A 36 -3.79 2.10 3.53
N ALA A 37 -3.60 1.38 4.63
CA ALA A 37 -4.64 1.11 5.63
C ALA A 37 -4.23 1.62 7.02
N PHE A 38 -5.18 2.15 7.79
CA PHE A 38 -4.91 2.76 9.11
C PHE A 38 -5.51 2.01 10.28
N GLN A 39 -6.55 1.21 10.04
CA GLN A 39 -7.37 0.57 11.06
C GLN A 39 -7.50 -0.93 10.77
N GLN A 40 -7.60 -1.77 11.80
CA GLN A 40 -7.73 -3.22 11.61
C GLN A 40 -8.98 -3.61 10.80
N TRP A 41 -10.09 -2.90 10.98
CA TRP A 41 -11.33 -3.18 10.27
C TRP A 41 -11.28 -2.80 8.78
N HIS A 42 -10.26 -2.04 8.34
CA HIS A 42 -10.02 -1.79 6.92
C HIS A 42 -9.62 -3.05 6.15
N GLN A 43 -9.24 -4.14 6.83
CA GLN A 43 -8.83 -5.38 6.17
C GLN A 43 -9.85 -5.87 5.13
N ALA A 44 -11.15 -5.76 5.43
CA ALA A 44 -12.18 -6.17 4.47
C ALA A 44 -12.14 -5.34 3.17
N ILE A 45 -11.86 -4.04 3.27
CA ILE A 45 -11.76 -3.13 2.12
C ILE A 45 -10.46 -3.39 1.35
N VAL A 46 -9.35 -3.67 2.07
CA VAL A 46 -8.07 -4.07 1.48
C VAL A 46 -8.23 -5.35 0.67
N ASP A 47 -8.82 -6.38 1.28
CA ASP A 47 -9.02 -7.69 0.66
C ASP A 47 -9.88 -7.55 -0.60
N GLU A 48 -11.03 -6.85 -0.52
CA GLU A 48 -11.91 -6.61 -1.68
C GLU A 48 -11.21 -5.82 -2.81
N THR A 49 -10.35 -4.86 -2.44
CA THR A 49 -9.56 -4.09 -3.40
C THR A 49 -8.53 -4.96 -4.10
N ILE A 50 -7.80 -5.79 -3.35
CA ILE A 50 -6.81 -6.71 -3.91
C ILE A 50 -7.47 -7.75 -4.81
N ASP A 51 -8.58 -8.34 -4.37
CA ASP A 51 -9.33 -9.33 -5.15
C ASP A 51 -9.80 -8.71 -6.47
N SER A 52 -10.35 -7.49 -6.44
CA SER A 52 -10.76 -6.76 -7.64
C SER A 52 -9.59 -6.51 -8.62
N LEU A 53 -8.41 -6.18 -8.10
CA LEU A 53 -7.20 -6.00 -8.91
C LEU A 53 -6.73 -7.34 -9.51
N GLU A 54 -6.65 -8.40 -8.71
CA GLU A 54 -6.20 -9.73 -9.13
C GLU A 54 -7.14 -10.36 -10.16
N GLU A 55 -8.46 -10.32 -9.94
CA GLU A 55 -9.47 -10.81 -10.88
C GLU A 55 -9.42 -10.10 -12.23
N SER A 56 -8.96 -8.85 -12.24
CA SER A 56 -8.78 -8.07 -13.46
C SER A 56 -7.43 -8.32 -14.15
N GLY A 57 -6.55 -9.15 -13.59
CA GLY A 57 -5.22 -9.47 -14.13
C GLY A 57 -4.14 -8.43 -13.84
N ILE A 58 -4.40 -7.44 -12.97
CA ILE A 58 -3.40 -6.40 -12.63
C ILE A 58 -2.17 -7.01 -11.94
N GLY A 59 -2.34 -8.08 -11.17
CA GLY A 59 -1.21 -8.76 -10.50
C GLY A 59 -0.13 -9.29 -11.45
N ASP A 60 -0.45 -9.49 -12.73
CA ASP A 60 0.52 -9.92 -13.73
C ASP A 60 1.44 -8.78 -14.19
N THR A 61 0.92 -7.55 -14.21
CA THR A 61 1.61 -6.35 -14.74
C THR A 61 2.12 -5.40 -13.66
N HIS A 62 1.57 -5.46 -12.45
CA HIS A 62 1.88 -4.55 -11.34
C HIS A 62 2.32 -5.32 -10.11
N ASN A 63 3.13 -4.66 -9.28
CA ASN A 63 3.27 -5.05 -7.88
C ASN A 63 2.07 -4.52 -7.10
N ILE A 64 1.46 -5.34 -6.25
CA ILE A 64 0.38 -4.91 -5.37
C ILE A 64 0.84 -5.16 -3.94
N ILE A 65 0.89 -4.10 -3.13
CA ILE A 65 1.25 -4.19 -1.73
C ILE A 65 0.22 -3.51 -0.83
N GLU A 66 0.13 -4.03 0.39
CA GLU A 66 -0.60 -3.41 1.48
C GLU A 66 0.41 -2.77 2.44
N VAL A 67 0.12 -1.55 2.90
CA VAL A 67 0.93 -0.82 3.87
C VAL A 67 0.07 -0.45 5.08
N PRO A 68 -0.07 -1.37 6.07
CA PRO A 68 -0.63 -1.02 7.36
C PRO A 68 0.20 0.09 8.00
N THR A 69 -0.42 1.25 8.15
CA THR A 69 0.21 2.50 8.55
C THR A 69 -0.15 2.80 10.00
N ILE A 70 0.81 2.54 10.88
CA ILE A 70 0.62 2.59 12.33
C ILE A 70 1.45 3.75 12.89
N GLN A 71 0.89 4.45 13.88
CA GLN A 71 1.64 5.49 14.57
C GLN A 71 2.91 4.91 15.19
N LYS A 72 4.04 5.57 14.91
CA LYS A 72 5.33 5.23 15.50
C LYS A 72 5.23 5.26 17.02
N SER A 73 5.68 4.18 17.65
CA SER A 73 5.56 3.96 19.08
C SER A 73 6.85 3.34 19.64
N SER A 74 6.77 2.69 20.81
CA SER A 74 7.95 2.03 21.38
C SER A 74 8.29 0.76 20.59
N LYS A 75 9.59 0.41 20.52
CA LYS A 75 9.99 -0.79 19.76
C LYS A 75 9.35 -2.08 20.27
N LEU A 76 9.09 -2.16 21.57
CA LEU A 76 8.40 -3.29 22.18
C LEU A 76 6.94 -3.39 21.72
N SER A 77 6.24 -2.25 21.66
CA SER A 77 4.88 -2.16 21.14
C SER A 77 4.80 -2.59 19.67
N GLU A 78 5.74 -2.14 18.84
CA GLU A 78 5.85 -2.56 17.43
C GLU A 78 6.05 -4.09 17.32
N ILE A 79 7.00 -4.65 18.06
CA ILE A 79 7.27 -6.10 18.06
C ILE A 79 6.03 -6.91 18.45
N TYR A 80 5.28 -6.44 19.46
CA TYR A 80 4.05 -7.08 19.90
C TYR A 80 2.98 -7.07 18.79
N LEU A 81 2.72 -5.90 18.19
CA LEU A 81 1.76 -5.75 17.11
C LEU A 81 2.12 -6.62 15.88
N ASP A 82 3.39 -6.59 15.47
CA ASP A 82 3.89 -7.46 14.40
C ASP A 82 3.71 -8.95 14.75
N GLY A 83 3.85 -9.31 16.03
CA GLY A 83 3.59 -10.67 16.54
C GLY A 83 2.15 -11.11 16.32
N ILE A 84 1.19 -10.25 16.66
CA ILE A 84 -0.24 -10.51 16.47
C ILE A 84 -0.58 -10.64 14.98
N MET A 85 -0.11 -9.73 14.13
CA MET A 85 -0.36 -9.78 12.68
C MET A 85 0.17 -11.08 12.05
N ARG A 86 1.42 -11.46 12.36
CA ARG A 86 2.02 -12.71 11.85
C ARG A 86 1.30 -13.97 12.33
N ALA A 87 0.71 -13.95 13.52
CA ALA A 87 -0.05 -15.09 14.03
C ALA A 87 -1.37 -15.27 13.28
N GLY A 88 -2.01 -14.16 12.89
CA GLY A 88 -3.26 -14.15 12.12
C GLY A 88 -3.06 -14.45 10.63
N ILE A 89 -1.97 -14.01 10.02
CA ILE A 89 -1.69 -14.16 8.58
C ILE A 89 -0.65 -15.25 8.37
N ARG A 90 -1.05 -16.39 7.79
CA ARG A 90 -0.17 -17.55 7.53
C ARG A 90 0.23 -17.74 6.06
N ASP A 91 -0.50 -17.16 5.12
CA ASP A 91 -0.18 -17.26 3.69
C ASP A 91 1.07 -16.42 3.37
N ASP A 92 2.10 -17.05 2.82
CA ASP A 92 3.39 -16.39 2.53
C ASP A 92 3.31 -15.33 1.45
N ARG A 93 2.36 -15.42 0.50
CA ARG A 93 2.12 -14.39 -0.51
C ARG A 93 1.61 -13.13 0.15
N ILE A 94 0.62 -13.27 1.05
CA ILE A 94 0.10 -12.15 1.85
C ILE A 94 1.22 -11.56 2.71
N ARG A 95 2.00 -12.40 3.39
CA ARG A 95 3.13 -11.94 4.22
C ARG A 95 4.20 -11.16 3.46
N ASN A 96 4.44 -11.48 2.20
CA ASN A 96 5.43 -10.81 1.38
C ASN A 96 4.96 -9.46 0.86
N ARG A 97 3.65 -9.30 0.61
CA ARG A 97 3.06 -8.06 0.09
C ARG A 97 2.57 -7.09 1.17
N THR A 98 2.37 -7.54 2.40
CA THR A 98 2.02 -6.65 3.53
C THR A 98 3.30 -6.07 4.14
N ILE A 99 3.46 -4.75 4.07
CA ILE A 99 4.60 -3.98 4.60
C ILE A 99 4.12 -3.09 5.75
N THR A 100 4.30 -3.52 6.99
CA THR A 100 3.91 -2.73 8.16
C THR A 100 4.85 -1.53 8.33
N ALA A 101 4.26 -0.34 8.37
CA ALA A 101 4.97 0.93 8.53
C ALA A 101 4.64 1.58 9.87
N TYR A 102 5.67 1.81 10.70
CA TYR A 102 5.57 2.53 11.97
C TYR A 102 6.13 3.95 11.80
N ILE A 103 5.24 4.91 11.53
CA ILE A 103 5.63 6.26 11.07
C ILE A 103 4.90 7.38 11.82
N ASN A 104 5.33 8.62 11.62
CA ASN A 104 4.51 9.77 12.00
C ASN A 104 3.33 9.87 11.02
N LYS A 105 2.13 9.48 11.46
CA LYS A 105 0.96 9.44 10.57
C LYS A 105 0.55 10.84 10.09
N GLU A 106 0.71 11.87 10.91
CA GLU A 106 0.35 13.24 10.52
C GLU A 106 1.24 13.74 9.39
N GLU A 107 2.56 13.56 9.50
CA GLU A 107 3.49 13.91 8.42
C GLU A 107 3.20 13.14 7.13
N PHE A 108 2.93 11.83 7.25
CA PHE A 108 2.62 10.98 6.10
C PHE A 108 1.30 11.37 5.42
N LYS A 109 0.23 11.59 6.20
CA LYS A 109 -1.06 12.05 5.67
C LYS A 109 -0.95 13.41 5.00
N ASN A 110 -0.21 14.35 5.60
CA ASN A 110 0.03 15.66 5.02
C ASN A 110 0.78 15.57 3.68
N ALA A 111 1.80 14.71 3.58
CA ALA A 111 2.55 14.51 2.34
C ALA A 111 1.67 13.97 1.20
N LEU A 112 0.66 13.16 1.53
CA LEU A 112 -0.25 12.53 0.55
C LEU A 112 -1.60 13.24 0.40
N ASN A 113 -1.83 14.34 1.15
CA ASN A 113 -3.11 15.03 1.26
C ASN A 113 -4.27 14.09 1.66
N ILE A 114 -4.02 13.20 2.62
CA ILE A 114 -5.03 12.30 3.18
C ILE A 114 -5.84 13.07 4.24
N PRO A 115 -7.17 13.25 4.05
CA PRO A 115 -7.97 14.08 4.95
C PRO A 115 -8.29 13.41 6.29
N ASP A 116 -8.45 12.08 6.29
CA ASP A 116 -8.83 11.31 7.48
C ASP A 116 -8.42 9.82 7.34
N GLU A 117 -8.75 9.03 8.35
CA GLU A 117 -8.41 7.61 8.43
C GLU A 117 -9.66 6.71 8.45
N GLN A 118 -10.80 7.19 7.93
CA GLN A 118 -12.06 6.44 7.91
C GLN A 118 -12.13 5.40 6.78
N THR A 119 -11.15 5.40 5.88
CA THR A 119 -11.07 4.44 4.77
C THR A 119 -9.62 4.16 4.40
N ILE A 120 -9.41 3.26 3.43
CA ILE A 120 -8.10 3.04 2.81
C ILE A 120 -7.89 4.01 1.66
N TYR A 121 -6.62 4.22 1.32
CA TYR A 121 -6.22 4.98 0.14
C TYR A 121 -5.32 4.10 -0.71
N TRP A 122 -5.45 4.17 -2.03
CA TRP A 122 -4.61 3.43 -2.94
C TRP A 122 -3.91 4.38 -3.91
N TYR A 123 -2.69 4.02 -4.31
CA TYR A 123 -1.83 4.83 -5.15
C TYR A 123 -1.20 3.96 -6.23
N LEU A 124 -1.32 4.38 -7.49
CA LEU A 124 -0.52 3.87 -8.60
C LEU A 124 0.76 4.70 -8.70
N ILE A 125 1.90 4.03 -8.53
CA ILE A 125 3.23 4.63 -8.57
C ILE A 125 3.96 4.08 -9.80
N LYS A 126 4.54 5.00 -10.57
CA LYS A 126 5.29 4.65 -11.77
C LYS A 126 6.57 3.91 -11.43
N LYS A 127 6.82 2.82 -12.16
CA LYS A 127 7.98 1.94 -12.03
C LYS A 127 9.29 2.72 -11.92
N GLY A 128 10.08 2.38 -10.90
CA GLY A 128 11.41 2.94 -10.67
C GLY A 128 11.41 4.41 -10.24
N THR A 129 10.27 4.93 -9.80
CA THR A 129 10.12 6.31 -9.33
C THR A 129 9.24 6.36 -8.09
N ASN A 130 9.08 7.57 -7.54
CA ASN A 130 8.12 7.86 -6.47
C ASN A 130 6.93 8.68 -7.02
N GLU A 131 6.78 8.77 -8.34
CA GLU A 131 5.75 9.56 -9.00
C GLU A 131 4.39 8.85 -8.93
N ILE A 132 3.40 9.53 -8.36
CA ILE A 132 2.02 9.05 -8.32
C ILE A 132 1.36 9.36 -9.68
N GLN A 133 0.96 8.33 -10.39
CA GLN A 133 0.24 8.44 -11.67
C GLN A 133 -1.28 8.57 -11.47
N LYS A 134 -1.81 7.93 -10.43
CA LYS A 134 -3.24 7.97 -10.05
C LYS A 134 -3.38 7.61 -8.57
N LYS A 135 -4.37 8.17 -7.89
CA LYS A 135 -4.78 7.76 -6.54
C LYS A 135 -6.30 7.70 -6.38
N GLY A 136 -6.73 6.99 -5.35
CA GLY A 136 -8.14 6.93 -4.94
C GLY A 136 -8.29 6.42 -3.52
N TYR A 137 -9.53 6.12 -3.12
CA TYR A 137 -9.88 5.71 -1.77
C TYR A 137 -10.99 4.66 -1.77
N GLY A 138 -11.11 3.91 -0.67
CA GLY A 138 -12.09 2.83 -0.54
C GLY A 138 -11.82 1.66 -1.48
N VAL A 139 -12.87 0.87 -1.75
CA VAL A 139 -12.80 -0.24 -2.70
C VAL A 139 -12.58 0.30 -4.10
N ILE A 140 -11.56 -0.20 -4.79
CA ILE A 140 -11.30 0.20 -6.16
C ILE A 140 -12.41 -0.25 -7.11
N SER A 141 -12.86 0.67 -7.98
CA SER A 141 -13.90 0.42 -8.97
C SER A 141 -13.34 -0.16 -10.28
N LYS A 142 -14.22 -0.75 -11.10
CA LYS A 142 -13.87 -1.26 -12.44
C LYS A 142 -13.39 -0.16 -13.39
N GLU A 143 -13.92 1.05 -13.23
CA GLU A 143 -13.50 2.22 -14.01
C GLU A 143 -12.06 2.60 -13.65
N GLU A 144 -11.74 2.69 -12.35
CA GLU A 144 -10.40 2.98 -11.88
C GLU A 144 -9.38 1.90 -12.29
N ILE A 145 -9.78 0.63 -12.28
CA ILE A 145 -8.96 -0.47 -12.81
C ILE A 145 -8.69 -0.29 -14.31
N THR A 146 -9.71 0.12 -15.09
CA THR A 146 -9.57 0.36 -16.52
C THR A 146 -8.60 1.52 -16.78
N ASP A 147 -8.70 2.59 -16.00
CA ASP A 147 -7.77 3.70 -16.06
C ASP A 147 -6.33 3.28 -15.73
N ILE A 148 -6.13 2.49 -14.66
CA ILE A 148 -4.80 1.96 -14.28
C ILE A 148 -4.19 1.19 -15.46
N LYS A 149 -4.96 0.31 -16.11
CA LYS A 149 -4.48 -0.43 -17.29
C LYS A 149 -4.07 0.48 -18.44
N SER A 150 -4.78 1.59 -18.64
CA SER A 150 -4.46 2.54 -19.70
C SER A 150 -3.20 3.38 -19.43
N LEU A 151 -2.84 3.55 -18.15
CA LEU A 151 -1.66 4.30 -17.71
C LEU A 151 -0.38 3.47 -17.70
N SER A 152 -0.52 2.15 -17.79
CA SER A 152 0.58 1.20 -17.77
C SER A 152 1.02 0.92 -19.20
N SER A 153 2.28 1.26 -19.54
CA SER A 153 2.86 1.10 -20.88
C SER A 153 3.85 -0.05 -20.95
#